data_AF-A0A1F4HK49-F1
#
_entry.id   AF-A0A1F4HK49-F1
#
_cell.length_a   1.000
_cell.length_b   1.000
_cell.length_c   1.000
_cell.angle_alpha   90.00
_cell.angle_beta   90.00
_cell.angle_gamma   90.00
#
_symmetry.space_group_name_H-M   'P 1'
#
loop_
_entity.id
_entity.type
_entity.pdbx_description
1 polymer ?
#
loop_
_entity_poly.entity_id
_entity_poly.type
_entity_poly.pdbx_seq_one_letter_code
_entity_poly.pdbx_strand_id
1 'polypeptide(L)'
;MLHPSTLALAATLLASHAPLAGATNLLTNGSFETPSIAGSAYVFYASGSTAITGWTAVGPGETQLTRTEFLPAAHGMQWVDLTGNVGYDKGLRSDAVATTPGLAYTLSFDLGDYHPSGFQNSTVAVRINGGAPTLFSNLYQAGVMDWERKSMTWLADASTAQISIIGVQNGGLSNNYGIGLDNVVFALNPVPEPASYALMLAGLGLVG
;
A
#
# COMPACT_ATOMS: atom_id res chain seq x y z
N MET A 1 -38.72 -53.46 -32.47
CA MET A 1 -38.71 -53.60 -30.99
C MET A 1 -37.32 -53.17 -30.52
N LEU A 2 -37.22 -51.96 -29.98
CA LEU A 2 -35.97 -51.28 -29.63
C LEU A 2 -35.63 -51.56 -28.15
N HIS A 3 -34.40 -51.96 -27.85
CA HIS A 3 -33.86 -52.05 -26.49
C HIS A 3 -33.40 -50.66 -26.01
N PRO A 4 -33.56 -50.32 -24.72
CA PRO A 4 -33.27 -48.99 -24.19
C PRO A 4 -31.78 -48.80 -23.87
N SER A 5 -31.23 -47.65 -24.30
CA SER A 5 -29.90 -47.19 -23.94
C SER A 5 -29.95 -46.45 -22.59
N THR A 6 -29.25 -46.98 -21.58
CA THR A 6 -29.03 -46.31 -20.30
C THR A 6 -28.12 -45.09 -20.47
N LEU A 7 -28.66 -43.88 -20.26
CA LEU A 7 -27.89 -42.66 -20.09
C LEU A 7 -27.27 -42.64 -18.68
N ALA A 8 -25.93 -42.59 -18.60
CA ALA A 8 -25.23 -42.27 -17.37
C ALA A 8 -25.24 -40.74 -17.17
N LEU A 9 -25.82 -40.29 -16.06
CA LEU A 9 -25.85 -38.88 -15.68
C LEU A 9 -24.55 -38.53 -14.95
N ALA A 10 -23.66 -37.78 -15.59
CA ALA A 10 -22.47 -37.22 -14.94
C ALA A 10 -22.88 -35.94 -14.19
N ALA A 11 -22.87 -35.99 -12.86
CA ALA A 11 -23.08 -34.82 -12.02
C ALA A 11 -21.77 -34.01 -11.93
N THR A 12 -21.69 -32.90 -12.64
CA THR A 12 -20.62 -31.91 -12.49
C THR A 12 -20.85 -31.11 -11.21
N LEU A 13 -20.00 -31.34 -10.20
CA LEU A 13 -19.98 -30.56 -8.97
C LEU A 13 -19.37 -29.17 -9.30
N LEU A 14 -20.21 -28.17 -9.49
CA LEU A 14 -19.80 -26.78 -9.58
C LEU A 14 -19.33 -26.33 -8.20
N ALA A 15 -18.01 -26.26 -7.99
CA ALA A 15 -17.44 -25.61 -6.82
C ALA A 15 -17.81 -24.12 -6.87
N SER A 16 -18.74 -23.70 -6.01
CA SER A 16 -19.04 -22.29 -5.78
C SER A 16 -17.81 -21.63 -5.15
N HIS A 17 -17.09 -20.86 -5.96
CA HIS A 17 -16.00 -20.02 -5.48
C HIS A 17 -16.65 -18.87 -4.72
N ALA A 18 -16.61 -18.91 -3.39
CA ALA A 18 -16.92 -17.73 -2.59
C ALA A 18 -15.95 -16.60 -3.01
N PRO A 19 -16.44 -15.37 -3.28
CA PRO A 19 -15.55 -14.28 -3.61
C PRO A 19 -14.62 -14.05 -2.41
N LEU A 20 -13.31 -14.09 -2.63
CA LEU A 20 -12.33 -13.62 -1.67
C LEU A 20 -12.70 -12.17 -1.35
N ALA A 21 -13.17 -11.90 -0.13
CA ALA A 21 -13.36 -10.54 0.34
C ALA A 21 -12.03 -9.79 0.15
N GLY A 22 -12.06 -8.64 -0.54
CA GLY A 22 -10.87 -7.82 -0.72
C GLY A 22 -10.24 -7.50 0.63
N ALA A 23 -8.93 -7.69 0.76
CA ALA A 23 -8.24 -7.49 2.02
C ALA A 23 -8.42 -6.02 2.50
N THR A 24 -8.95 -5.85 3.70
CA THR A 24 -9.20 -4.51 4.27
C THR A 24 -7.89 -3.82 4.63
N ASN A 25 -7.75 -2.54 4.29
CA ASN A 25 -6.60 -1.74 4.70
C ASN A 25 -6.62 -1.54 6.22
N LEU A 26 -5.56 -1.98 6.88
CA LEU A 26 -5.36 -1.86 8.33
C LEU A 26 -4.80 -0.50 8.73
N LEU A 27 -4.26 0.26 7.77
CA LEU A 27 -3.84 1.63 7.99
C LEU A 27 -5.05 2.56 8.03
N THR A 28 -5.05 3.48 8.99
CA THR A 28 -5.98 4.61 8.96
C THR A 28 -5.48 5.62 7.93
N ASN A 29 -6.39 6.11 7.08
CA ASN A 29 -6.12 7.22 6.17
C ASN A 29 -4.90 6.99 5.26
N GLY A 30 -4.83 5.81 4.65
CA GLY A 30 -3.73 5.42 3.77
C GLY A 30 -3.59 6.24 2.49
N SER A 31 -4.67 6.86 2.02
CA SER A 31 -4.68 7.81 0.90
C SER A 31 -4.66 9.27 1.35
N PHE A 32 -4.35 9.53 2.61
CA PHE A 32 -4.08 10.88 3.14
C PHE A 32 -5.20 11.92 3.05
N GLU A 33 -6.46 11.54 2.79
CA GLU A 33 -7.62 12.45 2.64
C GLU A 33 -8.07 13.15 3.93
N THR A 34 -7.47 12.80 5.08
CA THR A 34 -7.78 13.42 6.38
C THR A 34 -6.51 13.97 7.05
N PRO A 35 -6.43 15.27 7.34
CA PRO A 35 -7.45 16.29 7.17
C PRO A 35 -7.56 16.68 5.69
N SER A 36 -8.75 17.09 5.26
CA SER A 36 -8.86 17.75 3.95
C SER A 36 -8.17 19.11 4.02
N ILE A 37 -7.29 19.38 3.06
CA ILE A 37 -6.65 20.70 2.90
C ILE A 37 -7.31 21.51 1.76
N ALA A 38 -8.60 21.25 1.50
CA ALA A 38 -9.38 22.01 0.54
C ALA A 38 -9.24 23.53 0.77
N GLY A 39 -9.01 24.28 -0.32
CA GLY A 39 -8.76 25.72 -0.27
C GLY A 39 -7.30 26.12 -0.12
N SER A 40 -6.39 25.18 0.15
CA SER A 40 -4.93 25.39 0.11
C SER A 40 -4.31 24.51 -0.98
N ALA A 41 -3.25 24.97 -1.64
CA ALA A 41 -2.54 24.15 -2.62
C ALA A 41 -1.76 23.02 -1.95
N TYR A 42 -1.17 23.35 -0.81
CA TYR A 42 -0.39 22.47 0.02
C TYR A 42 -0.37 22.97 1.46
N VAL A 43 -0.04 22.07 2.39
CA VAL A 43 0.18 22.38 3.81
C VAL A 43 1.41 21.60 4.28
N PHE A 44 2.32 22.28 4.98
CA PHE A 44 3.50 21.65 5.56
C PHE A 44 3.25 21.12 6.97
N TYR A 45 3.85 19.97 7.25
CA TYR A 45 3.81 19.31 8.54
C TYR A 45 5.23 19.02 9.00
N ALA A 46 5.67 19.76 10.01
CA ALA A 46 6.98 19.60 10.63
C ALA A 46 7.10 18.24 11.36
N SER A 47 8.33 17.79 11.54
CA SER A 47 8.67 16.60 12.34
C SER A 47 7.95 16.59 13.70
N GLY A 48 7.35 15.46 14.05
CA GLY A 48 6.52 15.26 15.24
C GLY A 48 5.06 15.64 15.07
N SER A 49 4.66 16.27 13.96
CA SER A 49 3.25 16.56 13.67
C SER A 49 2.44 15.26 13.50
N THR A 50 1.30 15.18 14.17
CA THR A 50 0.30 14.10 14.04
C THR A 50 -0.98 14.59 13.36
N ALA A 51 -0.91 15.73 12.65
CA ALA A 51 -2.08 16.36 12.07
C ALA A 51 -2.67 15.55 10.90
N ILE A 52 -1.83 14.84 10.13
CA ILE A 52 -2.30 13.85 9.15
C ILE A 52 -2.83 12.66 9.92
N THR A 53 -4.14 12.41 9.85
CA THR A 53 -4.78 11.39 10.70
C THR A 53 -4.13 10.02 10.46
N GLY A 54 -3.72 9.32 11.53
CA GLY A 54 -3.08 8.00 11.45
C GLY A 54 -1.57 8.02 11.15
N TRP A 55 -0.98 9.20 10.93
CA TRP A 55 0.42 9.36 10.53
C TRP A 55 1.14 10.43 11.35
N THR A 56 2.41 10.18 11.67
CA THR A 56 3.33 11.15 12.26
C THR A 56 4.37 11.55 11.22
N ALA A 57 4.54 12.85 10.99
CA ALA A 57 5.66 13.37 10.19
C ALA A 57 6.98 13.17 10.95
N VAL A 58 8.01 12.67 10.29
CA VAL A 58 9.30 12.32 10.89
C VAL A 58 10.47 12.72 10.00
N GLY A 59 11.66 12.87 10.59
CA GLY A 59 12.88 13.29 9.90
C GLY A 59 13.13 14.80 9.99
N PRO A 60 14.16 15.33 9.31
CA PRO A 60 14.48 16.76 9.33
C PRO A 60 13.43 17.58 8.56
N GLY A 61 13.16 18.80 9.01
CA GLY A 61 12.25 19.71 8.32
C GLY A 61 10.79 19.26 8.36
N GLU A 62 10.15 19.25 7.19
CA GLU A 62 8.70 19.07 7.04
C GLU A 62 8.36 18.22 5.82
N THR A 63 7.26 17.46 5.93
CA THR A 63 6.57 16.84 4.79
C THR A 63 5.46 17.76 4.31
N GLN A 64 5.04 17.65 3.07
CA GLN A 64 3.99 18.49 2.50
C GLN A 64 2.80 17.62 2.07
N LEU A 65 1.59 17.99 2.47
CA LEU A 65 0.37 17.44 1.89
C LEU A 65 -0.06 18.33 0.73
N THR A 66 -0.31 17.75 -0.44
CA THR A 66 -0.49 18.46 -1.71
C THR A 66 -1.81 18.09 -2.36
N ARG A 67 -2.50 19.06 -2.96
CA ARG A 67 -3.81 18.86 -3.60
C ARG A 67 -3.69 18.45 -5.06
N THR A 68 -4.62 17.59 -5.49
CA THR A 68 -4.64 17.04 -6.85
C THR A 68 -4.82 18.07 -7.97
N GLU A 69 -5.38 19.25 -7.67
CA GLU A 69 -5.62 20.32 -8.65
C GLU A 69 -4.33 20.95 -9.16
N PHE A 70 -3.21 20.78 -8.45
CA PHE A 70 -1.89 21.29 -8.84
C PHE A 70 -1.04 20.23 -9.52
N LEU A 71 -1.06 19.01 -8.96
CA LEU A 71 -0.41 17.82 -9.50
C LEU A 71 -1.27 16.61 -9.16
N PRO A 72 -1.56 15.70 -10.12
CA PRO A 72 -2.55 14.65 -9.93
C PRO A 72 -2.16 13.70 -8.79
N ALA A 73 -3.10 13.42 -7.89
CA ALA A 73 -2.99 12.37 -6.89
C ALA A 73 -3.11 10.98 -7.54
N ALA A 74 -2.52 9.94 -6.95
CA ALA A 74 -2.75 8.56 -7.40
C ALA A 74 -4.13 8.06 -6.96
N HIS A 75 -4.60 8.51 -5.80
CA HIS A 75 -5.88 8.17 -5.23
C HIS A 75 -6.49 9.37 -4.49
N GLY A 76 -7.79 9.59 -4.68
CA GLY A 76 -8.50 10.66 -3.98
C GLY A 76 -8.12 12.06 -4.48
N MET A 77 -7.98 13.00 -3.56
CA MET A 77 -7.91 14.44 -3.84
C MET A 77 -6.62 15.08 -3.32
N GLN A 78 -5.77 14.33 -2.60
CA GLN A 78 -4.52 14.83 -2.05
C GLN A 78 -3.51 13.71 -1.80
N TRP A 79 -2.22 14.05 -1.79
CA TRP A 79 -1.11 13.12 -1.64
C TRP A 79 0.02 13.77 -0.86
N VAL A 80 0.98 12.98 -0.38
CA VAL A 80 2.09 13.48 0.45
C VAL A 80 3.37 13.60 -0.37
N ASP A 81 3.96 14.78 -0.40
CA ASP A 81 5.32 15.01 -0.85
C ASP A 81 6.29 14.86 0.34
N LEU A 82 7.08 13.78 0.27
CA LEU A 82 8.08 13.42 1.30
C LEU A 82 9.33 14.31 1.24
N THR A 83 9.45 15.18 0.23
CA THR A 83 10.50 16.20 0.16
C THR A 83 10.09 17.51 0.82
N GLY A 84 8.81 17.68 1.19
CA GLY A 84 8.32 18.94 1.69
C GLY A 84 8.54 20.02 0.64
N ASN A 85 9.29 21.07 1.00
CA ASN A 85 9.79 22.01 0.00
C ASN A 85 11.00 21.43 -0.77
N VAL A 86 12.01 20.89 -0.07
CA VAL A 86 13.17 20.20 -0.65
C VAL A 86 13.83 19.26 0.37
N GLY A 87 14.59 18.27 -0.09
CA GLY A 87 15.54 17.49 0.71
C GLY A 87 15.14 16.04 0.97
N TYR A 88 15.88 15.37 1.84
CA TYR A 88 15.80 13.93 2.08
C TYR A 88 15.59 13.58 3.56
N ASP A 89 15.54 12.27 3.81
CA ASP A 89 15.57 11.59 5.11
C ASP A 89 14.39 11.92 6.03
N LYS A 90 13.27 12.28 5.41
CA LYS A 90 12.01 12.61 6.06
C LYS A 90 10.83 11.92 5.37
N GLY A 91 9.73 11.84 6.09
CA GLY A 91 8.52 11.19 5.59
C GLY A 91 7.51 10.94 6.67
N LEU A 92 6.75 9.86 6.53
CA LEU A 92 5.65 9.54 7.43
C LEU A 92 5.85 8.20 8.13
N ARG A 93 5.33 8.13 9.36
CA ARG A 93 5.28 6.92 10.17
C ARG A 93 3.85 6.67 10.64
N SER A 94 3.31 5.50 10.37
CA SER A 94 2.09 5.01 11.01
C SER A 94 2.46 4.17 12.22
N ASP A 95 1.86 4.48 13.37
CA ASP A 95 2.11 3.81 14.64
C ASP A 95 1.14 2.65 14.87
N ALA A 96 1.58 1.71 15.72
CA ALA A 96 1.00 0.41 16.04
C ALA A 96 -0.32 0.03 15.33
N VAL A 97 -0.17 -0.65 14.18
CA VAL A 97 -1.24 -1.37 13.49
C VAL A 97 -1.31 -2.79 14.05
N ALA A 98 -2.50 -3.30 14.37
CA ALA A 98 -2.66 -4.65 14.91
C ALA A 98 -2.28 -5.73 13.88
N THR A 99 -1.47 -6.70 14.30
CA THR A 99 -1.01 -7.83 13.48
C THR A 99 -1.05 -9.13 14.29
N THR A 100 -1.00 -10.27 13.60
CA THR A 100 -0.94 -11.59 14.23
C THR A 100 0.38 -12.26 13.84
N PRO A 101 1.27 -12.58 14.80
CA PRO A 101 2.50 -13.30 14.51
C PRO A 101 2.26 -14.58 13.69
N GLY A 102 3.10 -14.80 12.68
CA GLY A 102 3.00 -15.94 11.77
C GLY A 102 2.09 -15.71 10.55
N LEU A 103 1.34 -14.62 10.48
CA LEU A 103 0.59 -14.24 9.28
C LEU A 103 1.40 -13.32 8.36
N ALA A 104 1.20 -13.47 7.05
CA ALA A 104 1.82 -12.61 6.05
C ALA A 104 0.92 -11.41 5.74
N TYR A 105 1.51 -10.22 5.67
CA TYR A 105 0.84 -8.98 5.32
C TYR A 105 1.52 -8.35 4.10
N THR A 106 0.76 -7.72 3.22
CA THR A 106 1.30 -6.93 2.11
C THR A 106 1.16 -5.46 2.45
N LEU A 107 2.30 -4.77 2.44
CA LEU A 107 2.36 -3.32 2.35
C LEU A 107 2.47 -2.94 0.87
N SER A 108 1.64 -2.03 0.42
CA SER A 108 1.67 -1.49 -0.93
C SER A 108 1.36 0.00 -0.91
N PHE A 109 1.95 0.76 -1.83
CA PHE A 109 1.79 2.22 -1.91
C PHE A 109 2.05 2.69 -3.34
N ASP A 110 1.52 3.84 -3.72
CA ASP A 110 1.88 4.52 -4.95
C ASP A 110 3.06 5.45 -4.67
N LEU A 111 4.16 5.23 -5.40
CA LEU A 111 5.37 6.05 -5.32
C LEU A 111 5.38 7.01 -6.50
N GLY A 112 5.25 8.29 -6.18
CA GLY A 112 5.18 9.37 -7.14
C GLY A 112 6.55 9.94 -7.45
N ASP A 113 6.77 10.30 -8.70
CA ASP A 113 7.93 11.04 -9.15
C ASP A 113 7.47 12.33 -9.86
N TYR A 114 7.61 13.46 -9.16
CA TYR A 114 7.40 14.77 -9.76
C TYR A 114 8.67 15.16 -10.52
N HIS A 115 8.57 15.18 -11.84
CA HIS A 115 9.73 15.38 -12.69
C HIS A 115 9.54 16.60 -13.61
N PRO A 116 9.65 17.83 -13.09
CA PRO A 116 9.98 18.95 -13.96
C PRO A 116 11.34 18.67 -14.63
N SER A 117 11.57 19.18 -15.84
CA SER A 117 12.75 18.83 -16.65
C SER A 117 14.07 18.92 -15.86
N GLY A 118 14.86 17.84 -15.85
CA GLY A 118 16.22 17.80 -15.27
C GLY A 118 16.37 17.19 -13.87
N PHE A 119 15.28 16.74 -13.24
CA PHE A 119 15.34 16.04 -11.95
C PHE A 119 15.63 14.53 -12.12
N GLN A 120 15.88 13.83 -11.01
CA GLN A 120 16.19 12.40 -10.98
C GLN A 120 14.97 11.60 -10.49
N ASN A 121 15.09 10.28 -10.41
CA ASN A 121 14.00 9.38 -10.00
C ASN A 121 13.59 9.60 -8.53
N SER A 122 12.46 9.07 -8.10
CA SER A 122 12.07 9.12 -6.67
C SER A 122 12.48 7.84 -5.95
N THR A 123 13.04 7.96 -4.73
CA THR A 123 13.38 6.79 -3.89
C THR A 123 12.87 6.93 -2.47
N VAL A 124 12.24 5.87 -1.96
CA VAL A 124 11.85 5.75 -0.54
C VAL A 124 12.51 4.57 0.15
N ALA A 125 12.78 4.73 1.44
CA ALA A 125 13.13 3.68 2.37
C ALA A 125 11.91 3.31 3.20
N VAL A 126 11.48 2.06 3.07
CA VAL A 126 10.37 1.48 3.84
C VAL A 126 10.94 0.63 4.97
N ARG A 127 10.45 0.84 6.20
CA ARG A 127 10.79 0.01 7.36
C ARG A 127 9.52 -0.45 8.07
N ILE A 128 9.58 -1.67 8.58
CA ILE A 128 8.59 -2.21 9.51
C ILE A 128 9.31 -2.42 10.85
N ASN A 129 8.70 -1.95 11.94
CA ASN A 129 9.22 -2.08 13.31
C ASN A 129 10.65 -1.55 13.50
N GLY A 130 11.04 -0.50 12.77
CA GLY A 130 12.38 0.06 12.84
C GLY A 130 13.50 -0.83 12.27
N GLY A 131 13.13 -1.96 11.62
CA GLY A 131 14.08 -2.89 11.00
C GLY A 131 14.89 -2.31 9.84
N ALA A 132 15.61 -3.18 9.15
CA ALA A 132 16.40 -2.79 7.97
C ALA A 132 15.50 -2.20 6.88
N PRO A 133 15.93 -1.12 6.19
CA PRO A 133 15.14 -0.51 5.14
C PRO A 133 15.09 -1.38 3.89
N THR A 134 13.92 -1.45 3.26
CA THR A 134 13.75 -1.88 1.88
C THR A 134 13.63 -0.64 1.00
N LEU A 135 14.46 -0.53 -0.04
CA LEU A 135 14.42 0.61 -0.95
C LEU A 135 13.48 0.34 -2.13
N PHE A 136 12.68 1.34 -2.47
CA PHE A 136 11.87 1.37 -3.69
C PHE A 136 12.17 2.64 -4.45
N SER A 137 12.39 2.51 -5.76
CA SER A 137 12.55 3.64 -6.67
C SER A 137 11.47 3.61 -7.74
N ASN A 138 10.91 4.77 -8.07
CA ASN A 138 10.08 4.96 -9.25
C ASN A 138 10.94 5.67 -10.31
N LEU A 139 11.12 5.01 -11.46
CA LEU A 139 11.87 5.58 -12.58
C LEU A 139 10.89 6.38 -13.44
N TYR A 140 11.08 7.70 -13.53
CA TYR A 140 10.20 8.55 -14.33
C TYR A 140 10.03 8.02 -15.75
N GLN A 141 8.78 7.83 -16.17
CA GLN A 141 8.44 7.38 -17.51
C GLN A 141 7.95 8.54 -18.38
N ALA A 142 6.95 9.28 -17.92
CA ALA A 142 6.34 10.39 -18.68
C ALA A 142 5.46 11.30 -17.80
N GLY A 143 5.13 12.48 -18.33
CA GLY A 143 4.19 13.41 -17.69
C GLY A 143 4.87 14.40 -16.76
N VAL A 144 4.10 14.96 -15.83
CA VAL A 144 4.62 15.90 -14.81
C VAL A 144 4.74 15.20 -13.47
N MET A 145 3.78 14.33 -13.16
CA MET A 145 3.74 13.47 -11.99
C MET A 145 3.50 12.04 -12.49
N ASP A 146 4.47 11.15 -12.26
CA ASP A 146 4.40 9.75 -12.62
C ASP A 146 4.21 8.90 -11.38
N TRP A 147 3.28 7.95 -11.40
CA TRP A 147 2.94 7.12 -10.24
C TRP A 147 3.20 5.64 -10.54
N GLU A 148 3.96 4.98 -9.68
CA GLU A 148 4.19 3.54 -9.78
C GLU A 148 3.81 2.83 -8.48
N ARG A 149 2.95 1.81 -8.59
CA ARG A 149 2.55 0.97 -7.48
C ARG A 149 3.71 0.09 -7.02
N LYS A 150 4.09 0.19 -5.76
CA LYS A 150 5.11 -0.64 -5.10
C LYS A 150 4.47 -1.55 -4.06
N SER A 151 5.12 -2.68 -3.77
CA SER A 151 4.66 -3.60 -2.73
C SER A 151 5.79 -4.43 -2.13
N MET A 152 5.64 -4.80 -0.86
CA MET A 152 6.40 -5.84 -0.18
C MET A 152 5.49 -6.70 0.69
N THR A 153 5.86 -7.96 0.85
CA THR A 153 5.27 -8.86 1.85
C THR A 153 6.14 -8.88 3.10
N TRP A 154 5.50 -8.88 4.26
CA TRP A 154 6.12 -9.02 5.56
C TRP A 154 5.45 -10.15 6.35
N LEU A 155 6.26 -11.07 6.87
CA LEU A 155 5.79 -12.09 7.81
C LEU A 155 5.79 -11.48 9.21
N ALA A 156 4.61 -11.41 9.84
CA ALA A 156 4.50 -10.80 11.14
C ALA A 156 5.26 -11.58 12.21
N ASP A 157 6.13 -10.89 12.94
CA ASP A 157 6.88 -11.42 14.09
C ASP A 157 6.37 -10.85 15.42
N ALA A 158 5.44 -9.90 15.37
CA ALA A 158 4.87 -9.20 16.52
C ALA A 158 3.36 -9.01 16.39
N SER A 159 2.70 -8.67 17.50
CA SER A 159 1.25 -8.38 17.56
C SER A 159 0.89 -6.98 17.08
N THR A 160 1.90 -6.15 16.79
CA THR A 160 1.72 -4.83 16.18
C THR A 160 2.82 -4.57 15.17
N ALA A 161 2.51 -3.76 14.15
CA ALA A 161 3.46 -3.22 13.20
C ALA A 161 3.50 -1.69 13.26
N GLN A 162 4.69 -1.10 13.29
CA GLN A 162 4.94 0.29 12.95
C GLN A 162 5.51 0.36 11.54
N ILE A 163 4.97 1.23 10.69
CA ILE A 163 5.40 1.36 9.28
C ILE A 163 5.96 2.77 9.09
N SER A 164 7.18 2.89 8.57
CA SER A 164 7.75 4.18 8.15
C SER A 164 8.11 4.16 6.68
N ILE A 165 7.75 5.23 5.98
CA ILE A 165 8.08 5.47 4.56
C ILE A 165 8.77 6.83 4.48
N ILE A 166 10.06 6.82 4.16
CA ILE A 166 10.94 7.99 4.20
C ILE A 166 11.48 8.23 2.79
N GLY A 167 11.34 9.44 2.25
CA GLY A 167 12.05 9.85 1.04
C GLY A 167 13.54 9.96 1.35
N VAL A 168 14.40 9.25 0.63
CA VAL A 168 15.83 9.13 0.95
C VAL A 168 16.70 9.48 -0.24
N GLN A 169 17.93 9.89 0.05
CA GLN A 169 18.94 9.97 -0.98
C GLN A 169 19.35 8.56 -1.44
N ASN A 170 19.52 8.38 -2.75
CA ASN A 170 20.04 7.15 -3.36
C ASN A 170 21.22 7.48 -4.27
N GLY A 171 22.29 8.03 -3.68
CA GLY A 171 23.37 8.66 -4.44
C GLY A 171 22.86 9.85 -5.25
N GLY A 172 23.17 9.87 -6.55
CA GLY A 172 22.63 10.86 -7.50
C GLY A 172 21.40 10.38 -8.26
N LEU A 173 20.82 9.22 -7.90
CA LEU A 173 19.68 8.62 -8.60
C LEU A 173 18.33 9.07 -8.06
N SER A 174 18.28 9.61 -6.85
CA SER A 174 17.04 10.15 -6.27
C SER A 174 16.98 11.66 -6.45
N ASN A 175 15.80 12.23 -6.74
CA ASN A 175 15.55 13.66 -6.59
C ASN A 175 15.32 14.01 -5.13
N ASN A 176 15.55 15.29 -4.80
CA ASN A 176 15.23 15.90 -3.52
C ASN A 176 14.01 16.81 -3.60
N TYR A 177 13.18 16.67 -4.64
CA TYR A 177 12.10 17.59 -4.95
C TYR A 177 10.95 16.83 -5.62
N GLY A 178 9.92 16.54 -4.82
CA GLY A 178 8.71 15.86 -5.25
C GLY A 178 8.77 14.34 -5.28
N ILE A 179 9.20 13.74 -4.17
CA ILE A 179 9.01 12.30 -3.89
C ILE A 179 7.59 12.12 -3.36
N GLY A 180 6.68 11.67 -4.22
CA GLY A 180 5.27 11.49 -3.89
C GLY A 180 4.97 10.17 -3.18
N LEU A 181 4.02 10.21 -2.26
CA LEU A 181 3.46 9.04 -1.58
C LEU A 181 1.94 9.15 -1.54
N ASP A 182 1.27 8.09 -1.98
CA ASP A 182 -0.19 8.00 -1.95
C ASP A 182 -0.66 6.53 -1.80
N ASN A 183 -1.94 6.33 -1.47
CA ASN A 183 -2.64 5.04 -1.52
C ASN A 183 -1.91 3.91 -0.77
N VAL A 184 -1.46 4.20 0.45
CA VAL A 184 -0.76 3.23 1.29
C VAL A 184 -1.76 2.24 1.87
N VAL A 185 -1.57 0.97 1.52
CA VAL A 185 -2.38 -0.16 1.95
C VAL A 185 -1.53 -1.17 2.65
N PHE A 186 -1.86 -1.47 3.91
CA PHE A 186 -1.30 -2.58 4.66
C PHE A 186 -2.43 -3.55 4.98
N ALA A 187 -2.38 -4.75 4.42
CA ALA A 187 -3.48 -5.70 4.56
C ALA A 187 -2.96 -7.12 4.75
N LEU A 188 -3.76 -7.94 5.43
CA LEU A 188 -3.49 -9.36 5.59
C LEU A 188 -3.50 -10.03 4.20
N ASN A 189 -2.48 -10.83 3.89
CA ASN A 189 -2.51 -11.66 2.69
C ASN A 189 -3.51 -12.79 2.93
N PRO A 190 -4.53 -12.94 2.07
CA PRO A 190 -5.44 -14.07 2.20
C PRO A 190 -4.63 -15.36 2.09
N VAL A 191 -4.68 -16.18 3.13
CA VAL A 191 -4.13 -17.53 3.08
C VAL A 191 -5.05 -18.33 2.15
N PRO A 192 -4.54 -18.96 1.07
CA PRO A 192 -5.36 -19.87 0.29
C PRO A 192 -5.90 -20.95 1.24
N GLU A 193 -7.23 -21.03 1.38
CA GLU A 193 -7.88 -22.08 2.16
C GLU A 193 -7.28 -23.43 1.73
N PRO A 194 -6.73 -24.24 2.66
CA PRO A 194 -6.21 -25.54 2.31
C PRO A 194 -7.31 -26.35 1.59
N ALA A 195 -6.95 -27.05 0.51
CA ALA A 195 -7.85 -27.99 -0.17
C ALA A 195 -8.50 -29.00 0.79
N SER A 196 -7.96 -29.18 2.00
CA SER A 196 -8.52 -29.92 3.12
C SER A 196 -9.91 -29.43 3.56
N TYR A 197 -10.20 -28.12 3.55
CA TYR A 197 -11.55 -27.62 3.85
C TYR A 197 -12.54 -27.94 2.73
N ALA A 198 -12.10 -27.80 1.47
CA ALA A 198 -12.89 -28.21 0.31
C ALA A 198 -13.17 -29.73 0.31
N LEU A 199 -12.19 -30.56 0.70
CA LEU A 199 -12.33 -32.00 0.86
C LEU A 199 -13.20 -32.39 2.06
N MET A 200 -13.14 -31.66 3.18
CA MET A 200 -14.02 -31.87 4.32
C MET A 200 -15.48 -31.57 3.95
N LEU A 201 -15.74 -30.45 3.27
CA LEU A 201 -17.07 -30.08 2.81
C LEU A 201 -17.59 -31.07 1.74
N ALA A 202 -16.73 -31.49 0.80
CA ALA A 202 -17.08 -32.51 -0.18
C ALA A 202 -17.36 -33.87 0.49
N GLY A 203 -16.57 -34.25 1.50
CA GLY A 203 -16.78 -35.48 2.26
C GLY A 203 -18.08 -35.47 3.07
N LEU A 204 -18.43 -34.36 3.72
CA LEU A 204 -19.70 -34.22 4.44
C LEU A 204 -20.91 -34.18 3.49
N GLY A 205 -20.77 -33.60 2.30
CA GLY A 205 -21.82 -33.57 1.28
C GLY A 205 -22.08 -34.93 0.61
N LEU A 206 -21.14 -35.87 0.67
CA LEU A 206 -21.28 -37.23 0.13
C LEU A 206 -21.86 -38.23 1.15
N VAL A 207 -21.96 -37.85 2.43
CA VAL A 207 -22.47 -38.70 3.52
C VAL A 207 -23.90 -38.30 3.94
N GLY A 208 -24.44 -37.22 3.36
CA GLY A 208 -25.80 -36.73 3.58
C GLY A 208 -26.80 -37.17 2.52
#